data_AF-A0A3D9ZUT8-F1
#
_entry.id   AF-A0A3D9ZUT8-F1
#
_cell.length_a   1.000
_cell.length_b   1.000
_cell.length_c   1.000
_cell.angle_alpha   90.00
_cell.angle_beta   90.00
_cell.angle_gamma   90.00
#
_symmetry.space_group_name_H-M   'P 1'
#
loop_
_entity.id
_entity.type
_entity.pdbx_description
1 polymer ?
#
loop_
_entity_poly.entity_id
_entity_poly.type
_entity_poly.pdbx_seq_one_letter_code
_entity_poly.pdbx_strand_id
1 'polypeptide(L)'
;MTTDRVHLPDFRLLAWRDADPASRPDFDPAAVAELVRSLPPAAEVPQAGTDWRLADFWWDRMTAAMVERFGAWAVGWQHTVVMEDYPGRGVIPIWCDVELTITTPAETLNRLARALVAWHELTVELATDARGRFAAAAPAMTDNTDEPVAWRAVKAPGISRFNPARFARSVPHPESLSWADVDPRGRDFDRATVAAMVAELVTATNLPAQEADWRLRDLWLESVSIGFTERYGLWAVGWRWSVGEGDLDGGPVGNWCCFRHSVTTPQETAAVISASLIEWRDWLNELAERFDRFLPLAADDLDGWERAVAHLVTAVGDRTQYDSAWYSCCTAVLRWFLEAAGIGADEHGKLLDHAVGGSFASWVEPDRELVASVAERIARRVAGA
;
A
#
# COMPACT_ATOMS: atom_id res chain seq x y z
N MET A 1 7.48 -22.22 29.85
CA MET A 1 7.75 -21.20 28.83
C MET A 1 6.98 -19.96 29.23
N THR A 2 7.67 -18.85 29.48
CA THR A 2 7.04 -17.53 29.63
C THR A 2 6.33 -17.20 28.32
N THR A 3 5.03 -16.92 28.39
CA THR A 3 4.11 -16.74 27.25
C THR A 3 4.14 -15.34 26.64
N ASP A 4 5.16 -14.54 26.95
CA ASP A 4 5.28 -13.20 26.39
C ASP A 4 5.71 -13.32 24.93
N ARG A 5 4.79 -12.96 24.03
CA ARG A 5 5.06 -12.88 22.60
C ARG A 5 6.24 -11.95 22.35
N VAL A 6 7.17 -12.39 21.50
CA VAL A 6 8.29 -11.56 21.10
C VAL A 6 7.77 -10.47 20.17
N HIS A 7 8.14 -9.22 20.41
CA HIS A 7 7.78 -8.13 19.53
C HIS A 7 8.73 -8.15 18.32
N LEU A 8 8.24 -8.68 17.19
CA LEU A 8 8.98 -8.66 15.93
C LEU A 8 8.76 -7.32 15.20
N PRO A 9 9.72 -6.88 14.37
CA PRO A 9 9.46 -5.83 13.39
C PRO A 9 8.31 -6.26 12.48
N ASP A 10 7.40 -5.35 12.17
CA ASP A 10 6.36 -5.62 11.17
C ASP A 10 7.02 -5.59 9.78
N PHE A 11 6.94 -6.72 9.06
CA PHE A 11 7.41 -6.82 7.68
C PHE A 11 6.84 -5.71 6.79
N ARG A 12 5.59 -5.30 7.03
CA ARG A 12 4.89 -4.25 6.25
C ARG A 12 5.46 -2.85 6.46
N LEU A 13 6.23 -2.65 7.53
CA LEU A 13 6.88 -1.39 7.85
C LEU A 13 8.35 -1.37 7.41
N LEU A 14 8.87 -2.45 6.82
CA LEU A 14 10.22 -2.44 6.26
C LEU A 14 10.28 -1.54 5.03
N ALA A 15 11.14 -0.53 5.08
CA ALA A 15 11.45 0.26 3.89
C ALA A 15 12.40 -0.52 2.96
N TRP A 16 12.54 -0.08 1.71
CA TRP A 16 13.55 -0.67 0.81
C TRP A 16 14.97 -0.62 1.41
N ARG A 17 15.31 0.45 2.15
CA ARG A 17 16.58 0.53 2.88
C ARG A 17 16.76 -0.65 3.84
N ASP A 18 15.68 -1.07 4.49
CA ASP A 18 15.70 -2.24 5.37
C ASP A 18 15.75 -3.53 4.56
N ALA A 19 15.14 -3.59 3.37
CA ALA A 19 15.13 -4.78 2.52
C ALA A 19 16.37 -4.97 1.62
N ASP A 20 17.14 -3.90 1.39
CA ASP A 20 18.20 -3.83 0.38
C ASP A 20 19.31 -4.85 0.67
N PRO A 21 19.56 -5.84 -0.20
CA PRO A 21 20.61 -6.82 -0.01
C PRO A 21 22.01 -6.19 -0.09
N ALA A 22 22.19 -5.05 -0.77
CA ALA A 22 23.47 -4.35 -0.81
C ALA A 22 23.88 -3.79 0.56
N SER A 23 22.91 -3.58 1.47
CA SER A 23 23.18 -3.23 2.86
C SER A 23 23.68 -4.42 3.70
N ARG A 24 23.79 -5.61 3.12
CA ARG A 24 24.13 -6.89 3.80
C ARG A 24 25.28 -7.64 3.13
N PRO A 25 26.49 -7.04 3.03
CA PRO A 25 27.64 -7.70 2.41
C PRO A 25 28.10 -8.96 3.17
N ASP A 26 27.73 -9.09 4.46
CA ASP A 26 28.12 -10.20 5.32
C ASP A 26 27.14 -11.38 5.29
N PHE A 27 26.06 -11.31 4.51
CA PHE A 27 25.14 -12.44 4.35
C PHE A 27 25.73 -13.46 3.37
N ASP A 28 26.11 -14.63 3.88
CA ASP A 28 26.60 -15.76 3.07
C ASP A 28 25.53 -16.86 2.99
N PRO A 29 24.86 -17.03 1.83
CA PRO A 29 23.86 -18.08 1.63
C PRO A 29 24.34 -19.49 1.96
N ALA A 30 25.63 -19.79 1.74
CA ALA A 30 26.20 -21.11 2.00
C ALA A 30 26.32 -21.41 3.50
N ALA A 31 26.50 -20.39 4.34
CA ALA A 31 26.65 -20.50 5.78
C ALA A 31 25.32 -20.48 6.55
N VAL A 32 24.21 -20.06 5.92
CA VAL A 32 22.91 -19.87 6.61
C VAL A 32 22.43 -21.14 7.33
N ALA A 33 22.60 -22.31 6.73
CA ALA A 33 22.13 -23.55 7.34
C ALA A 33 22.87 -23.89 8.64
N GLU A 34 24.18 -23.61 8.72
CA GLU A 34 24.95 -23.78 9.95
C GLU A 34 24.56 -22.73 10.98
N LEU A 35 24.41 -21.48 10.54
CA LEU A 35 24.00 -20.37 11.40
C LEU A 35 22.64 -20.62 12.04
N VAL A 36 21.62 -21.01 11.26
CA VAL A 36 20.27 -21.30 11.78
C VAL A 36 20.30 -22.41 12.82
N ARG A 37 21.13 -23.44 12.64
CA ARG A 37 21.30 -24.53 13.62
C ARG A 37 22.03 -24.08 14.90
N SER A 38 22.84 -23.03 14.80
CA SER A 38 23.58 -22.47 15.95
C SER A 38 22.74 -21.53 16.81
N LEU A 39 21.58 -21.07 16.32
CA LEU A 39 20.72 -20.15 17.06
C LEU A 39 20.17 -20.83 18.32
N PRO A 40 20.07 -20.12 19.47
CA PRO A 40 19.61 -20.74 20.73
C PRO A 40 18.27 -21.48 20.64
N PRO A 41 17.21 -20.97 19.96
CA PRO A 41 15.95 -21.69 19.88
C PRO A 41 16.00 -22.94 18.98
N ALA A 42 17.08 -23.16 18.21
CA ALA A 42 17.22 -24.34 17.35
C ALA A 42 17.33 -25.66 18.15
N ALA A 43 17.76 -25.61 19.41
CA ALA A 43 17.75 -26.77 20.31
C ALA A 43 16.34 -27.13 20.81
N GLU A 44 15.37 -26.23 20.61
CA GLU A 44 14.01 -26.31 21.14
C GLU A 44 12.96 -26.59 20.05
N VAL A 45 13.36 -27.14 18.89
CA VAL A 45 12.42 -27.43 17.79
C VAL A 45 11.27 -28.31 18.33
N PRO A 46 10.00 -27.87 18.21
CA PRO A 46 8.85 -28.64 18.66
C PRO A 46 8.74 -30.00 17.95
N GLN A 47 8.05 -30.96 18.58
CA GLN A 47 7.78 -32.25 17.94
C GLN A 47 6.75 -32.09 16.82
N ALA A 48 6.82 -32.92 15.78
CA ALA A 48 5.79 -32.97 14.75
C ALA A 48 4.39 -33.20 15.38
N GLY A 49 3.40 -32.43 14.94
CA GLY A 49 2.04 -32.48 15.50
C GLY A 49 1.84 -31.69 16.79
N THR A 50 2.83 -30.91 17.23
CA THR A 50 2.67 -29.94 18.33
C THR A 50 1.57 -28.92 18.01
N ASP A 51 0.84 -28.45 19.03
CA ASP A 51 -0.16 -27.38 18.90
C ASP A 51 0.43 -26.17 18.16
N TRP A 52 -0.32 -25.64 17.20
CA TRP A 52 0.14 -24.58 16.31
C TRP A 52 0.58 -23.32 17.07
N ARG A 53 0.04 -23.03 18.26
CA ARG A 53 0.45 -21.86 19.06
C ARG A 53 1.85 -21.99 19.62
N LEU A 54 2.26 -23.22 19.96
CA LEU A 54 3.61 -23.49 20.44
C LEU A 54 4.61 -23.50 19.28
N ALA A 55 4.17 -23.97 18.10
CA ALA A 55 4.93 -23.82 16.86
C ALA A 55 5.13 -22.34 16.50
N ASP A 56 4.06 -21.54 16.55
CA ASP A 56 4.05 -20.08 16.32
C ASP A 56 5.03 -19.37 17.26
N PHE A 57 4.94 -19.64 18.57
CA PHE A 57 5.87 -19.06 19.55
C PHE A 57 7.33 -19.44 19.29
N TRP A 58 7.58 -20.68 18.85
CA TRP A 58 8.93 -21.11 18.50
C TRP A 58 9.43 -20.42 17.23
N TRP A 59 8.58 -20.25 16.22
CA TRP A 59 8.90 -19.47 15.02
C TRP A 59 9.20 -18.01 15.36
N ASP A 60 8.43 -17.38 16.22
CA ASP A 60 8.69 -16.00 16.68
C ASP A 60 10.06 -15.87 17.33
N ARG A 61 10.45 -16.83 18.17
CA ARG A 61 11.77 -16.85 18.80
C ARG A 61 12.90 -17.09 17.80
N MET A 62 12.69 -17.96 16.81
CA MET A 62 13.66 -18.15 15.72
C MET A 62 13.81 -16.86 14.90
N THR A 63 12.70 -16.20 14.55
CA THR A 63 12.69 -14.93 13.83
C THR A 63 13.40 -13.84 14.62
N ALA A 64 13.12 -13.73 15.92
CA ALA A 64 13.79 -12.77 16.80
C ALA A 64 15.31 -12.97 16.82
N ALA A 65 15.77 -14.22 16.97
CA ALA A 65 17.19 -14.54 16.94
C ALA A 65 17.85 -14.21 15.58
N MET A 66 17.12 -14.39 14.48
CA MET A 66 17.59 -13.98 13.15
C MET A 66 17.58 -12.45 12.98
N VAL A 67 16.60 -11.74 13.54
CA VAL A 67 16.53 -10.27 13.53
C VAL A 67 17.68 -9.67 14.34
N GLU A 68 18.03 -10.25 15.50
CA GLU A 68 19.22 -9.85 16.26
C GLU A 68 20.51 -10.01 15.44
N ARG A 69 20.56 -11.01 14.55
CA ARG A 69 21.74 -11.32 13.75
C ARG A 69 21.84 -10.53 12.44
N PHE A 70 20.72 -10.34 11.74
CA PHE A 70 20.68 -9.79 10.37
C PHE A 70 19.86 -8.50 10.25
N GLY A 71 19.34 -7.99 11.37
CA GLY A 71 18.44 -6.85 11.42
C GLY A 71 17.01 -7.19 11.01
N ALA A 72 16.16 -6.16 10.95
CA ALA A 72 14.72 -6.29 10.74
C ALA A 72 14.34 -7.05 9.45
N TRP A 73 15.17 -6.98 8.41
CA TRP A 73 15.04 -7.75 7.17
C TRP A 73 14.81 -9.25 7.34
N ALA A 74 15.36 -9.85 8.40
CA ALA A 74 15.22 -11.28 8.62
C ALA A 74 13.74 -11.70 8.69
N VAL A 75 12.83 -10.84 9.19
CA VAL A 75 11.39 -11.16 9.28
C VAL A 75 10.80 -11.54 7.91
N GLY A 76 11.40 -11.07 6.81
CA GLY A 76 10.99 -11.39 5.45
C GLY A 76 11.08 -12.87 5.08
N TRP A 77 11.79 -13.73 5.84
CA TRP A 77 11.79 -15.18 5.58
C TRP A 77 10.40 -15.80 5.66
N GLN A 78 9.51 -15.20 6.47
CA GLN A 78 8.12 -15.62 6.63
C GLN A 78 7.25 -15.24 5.42
N HIS A 79 7.82 -14.52 4.45
CA HIS A 79 7.12 -14.04 3.29
C HIS A 79 7.81 -14.50 2.01
N THR A 80 7.02 -14.76 0.99
CA THR A 80 7.49 -15.10 -0.34
C THR A 80 6.62 -14.41 -1.38
N VAL A 81 7.07 -14.38 -2.63
CA VAL A 81 6.25 -13.96 -3.77
C VAL A 81 5.86 -15.17 -4.61
N VAL A 82 4.57 -15.32 -4.89
CA VAL A 82 4.02 -16.28 -5.86
C VAL A 82 3.58 -15.51 -7.09
N MET A 83 3.80 -16.07 -8.27
CA MET A 83 3.34 -15.46 -9.52
C MET A 83 2.04 -16.13 -9.94
N GLU A 84 0.95 -15.37 -9.98
CA GLU A 84 -0.34 -15.83 -10.46
C GLU A 84 -0.65 -15.21 -11.82
N ASP A 85 -0.97 -16.05 -12.80
CA ASP A 85 -1.41 -15.59 -14.12
C ASP A 85 -2.90 -15.23 -14.09
N TYR A 86 -3.19 -13.95 -14.31
CA TYR A 86 -4.54 -13.44 -14.40
C TYR A 86 -4.91 -13.23 -15.88
N PRO A 87 -5.93 -13.95 -16.40
CA PRO A 87 -6.38 -13.78 -17.78
C PRO A 87 -6.68 -12.30 -18.09
N GLY A 88 -6.00 -11.75 -19.09
CA GLY A 88 -6.14 -10.36 -19.53
C GLY A 88 -5.41 -9.31 -18.68
N ARG A 89 -4.76 -9.70 -17.58
CA ARG A 89 -3.94 -8.82 -16.72
C ARG A 89 -2.46 -9.26 -16.63
N GLY A 90 -2.14 -10.44 -17.15
CA GLY A 90 -0.80 -11.01 -17.13
C GLY A 90 -0.43 -11.59 -15.76
N VAL A 91 0.86 -11.76 -15.53
CA VAL A 91 1.36 -12.42 -14.33
C VAL A 91 1.58 -11.42 -13.20
N ILE A 92 0.82 -11.58 -12.12
CA ILE A 92 0.79 -10.69 -10.95
C ILE A 92 1.55 -11.37 -9.79
N PRO A 93 2.48 -10.66 -9.14
CA PRO A 93 3.08 -11.14 -7.90
C PRO A 93 2.05 -11.08 -6.77
N ILE A 94 1.97 -12.14 -6.02
CA ILE A 94 1.19 -12.19 -4.81
C ILE A 94 2.15 -12.59 -3.72
N TRP A 95 2.40 -11.64 -2.85
CA TRP A 95 3.09 -11.95 -1.63
C TRP A 95 2.23 -12.95 -0.83
N CYS A 96 2.89 -13.92 -0.23
CA CYS A 96 2.26 -15.00 0.50
C CYS A 96 3.05 -15.25 1.78
N ASP A 97 2.34 -15.67 2.82
CA ASP A 97 2.99 -16.16 4.03
C ASP A 97 3.56 -17.56 3.77
N VAL A 98 4.76 -17.79 4.28
CA VAL A 98 5.48 -19.06 4.21
C VAL A 98 5.14 -19.85 5.46
N GLU A 99 4.39 -20.93 5.29
CA GLU A 99 4.18 -21.89 6.36
C GLU A 99 5.18 -23.04 6.26
N LEU A 100 6.02 -23.14 7.28
CA LEU A 100 6.94 -24.27 7.41
C LEU A 100 6.35 -25.32 8.33
N THR A 101 6.00 -26.48 7.78
CA THR A 101 5.56 -27.60 8.61
C THR A 101 6.71 -28.12 9.48
N ILE A 102 6.50 -28.16 10.79
CA ILE A 102 7.43 -28.78 11.74
C ILE A 102 7.41 -30.28 11.55
N THR A 103 8.58 -30.85 11.24
CA THR A 103 8.76 -32.30 11.01
C THR A 103 9.81 -32.86 11.96
N THR A 104 11.01 -33.15 11.47
CA THR A 104 12.17 -33.45 12.33
C THR A 104 12.95 -32.15 12.61
N PRO A 105 13.72 -32.06 13.70
CA PRO A 105 14.53 -30.87 13.98
C PRO A 105 15.45 -30.48 12.81
N ALA A 106 16.17 -31.44 12.25
CA ALA A 106 17.09 -31.20 11.14
C ALA A 106 16.37 -30.69 9.89
N GLU A 107 15.25 -31.31 9.51
CA GLU A 107 14.49 -30.90 8.32
C GLU A 107 13.81 -29.55 8.51
N THR A 108 13.29 -29.27 9.71
CA THR A 108 12.64 -27.99 10.05
C THR A 108 13.64 -26.84 9.97
N LEU A 109 14.83 -27.01 10.56
CA LEU A 109 15.90 -26.00 10.50
C LEU A 109 16.46 -25.82 9.08
N ASN A 110 16.54 -26.90 8.28
CA ASN A 110 16.93 -26.81 6.87
C ASN A 110 15.90 -26.07 6.02
N ARG A 111 14.60 -26.24 6.30
CA ARG A 111 13.53 -25.48 5.63
C ARG A 111 13.61 -24.01 5.97
N LEU A 112 13.82 -23.68 7.25
CA LEU A 112 13.99 -22.31 7.69
C LEU A 112 15.19 -21.63 7.03
N ALA A 113 16.34 -22.31 6.99
CA ALA A 113 17.52 -21.81 6.30
C ALA A 113 17.28 -21.56 4.81
N ARG A 114 16.59 -22.49 4.13
CA ARG A 114 16.20 -22.31 2.72
C ARG A 114 15.25 -21.14 2.52
N ALA A 115 14.29 -20.92 3.43
CA ALA A 115 13.38 -19.78 3.35
C ALA A 115 14.12 -18.45 3.48
N LEU A 116 15.08 -18.35 4.42
CA LEU A 116 15.90 -17.15 4.58
C LEU A 116 16.82 -16.89 3.38
N VAL A 117 17.40 -17.94 2.78
CA VAL A 117 18.18 -17.83 1.53
C VAL A 117 17.27 -17.40 0.38
N ALA A 118 16.09 -18.00 0.24
CA ALA A 118 15.14 -17.63 -0.81
C ALA A 118 14.70 -16.16 -0.68
N TRP A 119 14.50 -15.69 0.55
CA TRP A 119 14.23 -14.28 0.83
C TRP A 119 15.39 -13.38 0.40
N HIS A 120 16.64 -13.75 0.69
CA HIS A 120 17.81 -13.02 0.22
C HIS A 120 17.91 -12.98 -1.30
N GLU A 121 17.82 -14.13 -1.96
CA GLU A 121 17.88 -14.22 -3.42
C GLU A 121 16.76 -13.41 -4.07
N LEU A 122 15.54 -13.44 -3.51
CA LEU A 122 14.43 -12.60 -3.94
C LEU A 122 14.78 -11.11 -3.84
N THR A 123 15.31 -10.66 -2.69
CA THR A 123 15.72 -9.26 -2.54
C THR A 123 16.87 -8.87 -3.45
N VAL A 124 17.81 -9.77 -3.73
CA VAL A 124 18.91 -9.58 -4.71
C VAL A 124 18.36 -9.48 -6.12
N GLU A 125 17.45 -10.35 -6.52
CA GLU A 125 16.79 -10.29 -7.82
C GLU A 125 16.03 -8.97 -7.99
N LEU A 126 15.25 -8.56 -6.98
CA LEU A 126 14.55 -7.28 -6.95
C LEU A 126 15.51 -6.07 -7.01
N ALA A 127 16.69 -6.16 -6.39
CA ALA A 127 17.69 -5.09 -6.36
C ALA A 127 18.56 -5.02 -7.63
N THR A 128 18.86 -6.17 -8.25
CA THR A 128 19.77 -6.27 -9.40
C THR A 128 19.07 -6.11 -10.74
N ASP A 129 17.74 -6.26 -10.80
CA ASP A 129 16.96 -5.93 -12.00
C ASP A 129 16.74 -4.43 -12.16
N ALA A 130 17.83 -3.70 -12.47
CA ALA A 130 17.80 -2.32 -12.92
C ALA A 130 17.21 -2.14 -14.34
N ARG A 131 16.60 -3.17 -14.94
CA ARG A 131 16.05 -3.14 -16.31
C ARG A 131 14.60 -3.63 -16.43
N GLY A 132 13.91 -3.96 -15.33
CA GLY A 132 12.47 -4.25 -15.32
C GLY A 132 12.05 -5.28 -16.35
N ARG A 133 12.91 -6.26 -16.62
CA ARG A 133 12.65 -7.31 -17.61
C ARG A 133 12.68 -8.65 -16.90
N PHE A 134 11.50 -9.09 -16.47
CA PHE A 134 11.13 -10.51 -16.44
C PHE A 134 11.07 -11.09 -17.87
N ALA A 135 12.13 -10.91 -18.65
CA ALA A 135 12.27 -11.52 -19.96
C ALA A 135 12.91 -12.90 -19.76
N ALA A 136 12.19 -13.93 -20.18
CA ALA A 136 12.75 -15.25 -20.38
C ALA A 136 14.01 -15.17 -21.28
N ALA A 137 15.07 -15.87 -20.86
CA ALA A 137 16.36 -16.13 -21.54
C ALA A 137 17.49 -15.10 -21.28
N ALA A 138 18.73 -15.47 -20.88
CA ALA A 138 19.43 -16.77 -20.88
C ALA A 138 20.69 -16.73 -19.97
N PRO A 139 21.49 -17.82 -19.82
CA PRO A 139 21.60 -18.61 -18.60
C PRO A 139 22.93 -18.41 -17.84
N ALA A 140 22.84 -18.35 -16.51
CA ALA A 140 23.87 -18.94 -15.66
C ALA A 140 23.43 -20.38 -15.38
N MET A 141 24.02 -21.33 -16.13
CA MET A 141 23.91 -22.78 -15.97
C MET A 141 22.50 -23.34 -15.70
N THR A 142 21.84 -23.72 -16.78
CA THR A 142 20.64 -24.56 -16.80
C THR A 142 20.92 -25.91 -16.14
N ASP A 143 20.29 -26.14 -15.00
CA ASP A 143 19.68 -27.44 -14.72
C ASP A 143 18.22 -27.36 -15.16
N ASN A 144 17.62 -28.48 -15.56
CA ASN A 144 16.54 -28.64 -16.56
C ASN A 144 15.13 -28.12 -16.18
N THR A 145 15.07 -27.00 -15.47
CA THR A 145 13.87 -26.30 -15.01
C THR A 145 14.13 -24.82 -15.25
N ASP A 146 13.48 -24.20 -16.24
CA ASP A 146 13.63 -22.79 -16.66
C ASP A 146 13.22 -21.75 -15.59
N GLU A 147 13.27 -22.12 -14.31
CA GLU A 147 12.91 -21.29 -13.17
C GLU A 147 14.18 -20.82 -12.44
N PRO A 148 14.37 -19.50 -12.28
CA PRO A 148 15.38 -18.95 -11.40
C PRO A 148 15.45 -19.65 -10.03
N VAL A 149 16.64 -19.68 -9.43
CA VAL A 149 16.92 -20.45 -8.20
C VAL A 149 16.02 -20.00 -7.04
N ALA A 150 15.80 -18.69 -6.90
CA ALA A 150 14.85 -18.12 -5.94
C ALA A 150 13.44 -18.73 -6.11
N TRP A 151 12.99 -18.87 -7.36
CA TRP A 151 11.67 -19.41 -7.68
C TRP A 151 11.52 -20.91 -7.45
N ARG A 152 12.60 -21.67 -7.58
CA ARG A 152 12.60 -23.10 -7.20
C ARG A 152 12.55 -23.29 -5.69
N ALA A 153 13.23 -22.43 -4.92
CA ALA A 153 13.16 -22.47 -3.46
C ALA A 153 11.75 -22.14 -2.96
N VAL A 154 11.08 -21.17 -3.57
CA VAL A 154 9.67 -20.82 -3.29
C VAL A 154 8.68 -21.91 -3.74
N LYS A 155 9.04 -22.68 -4.78
CA LYS A 155 8.26 -23.83 -5.30
C LYS A 155 8.60 -25.18 -4.68
N ALA A 156 9.50 -25.21 -3.69
CA ALA A 156 9.96 -26.44 -3.08
C ALA A 156 8.82 -27.19 -2.36
N PRO A 157 8.70 -28.53 -2.53
CA PRO A 157 7.71 -29.31 -1.81
C PRO A 157 7.90 -29.21 -0.29
N GLY A 158 6.80 -28.99 0.44
CA GLY A 158 6.80 -28.87 1.90
C GLY A 158 6.74 -27.44 2.45
N ILE A 159 6.65 -26.42 1.58
CA ILE A 159 6.23 -25.07 1.94
C ILE A 159 4.74 -24.95 1.62
N SER A 160 3.91 -24.82 2.66
CA SER A 160 2.49 -24.54 2.50
C SER A 160 2.32 -23.03 2.30
N ARG A 161 1.46 -22.66 1.35
CA ARG A 161 1.12 -21.28 1.03
C ARG A 161 -0.36 -21.13 1.30
N PHE A 162 -0.69 -20.38 2.33
CA PHE A 162 -2.06 -20.07 2.67
C PHE A 162 -2.14 -18.56 2.88
N ASN A 163 -3.33 -17.99 2.69
CA ASN A 163 -3.48 -16.54 2.68
C ASN A 163 -2.52 -15.96 1.62
N PRO A 164 -2.88 -15.94 0.32
CA PRO A 164 -2.46 -14.78 -0.46
C PRO A 164 -2.98 -13.65 0.38
N ALA A 165 -2.12 -13.00 1.17
CA ALA A 165 -2.64 -12.01 2.08
C ALA A 165 -3.43 -11.11 1.13
N ARG A 166 -4.61 -10.68 1.54
CA ARG A 166 -4.98 -9.37 1.05
C ARG A 166 -3.80 -8.52 1.52
N PHE A 167 -2.81 -8.32 0.65
CA PHE A 167 -1.97 -7.15 0.58
C PHE A 167 -2.96 -6.05 0.24
N ALA A 168 -3.92 -5.83 1.15
CA ALA A 168 -4.47 -4.55 1.41
C ALA A 168 -3.20 -3.72 1.57
N ARG A 169 -3.01 -2.81 0.63
CA ARG A 169 -2.04 -1.73 0.75
C ARG A 169 -1.95 -1.40 2.24
N SER A 170 -0.75 -1.45 2.82
CA SER A 170 -0.55 -1.10 4.23
C SER A 170 -1.13 0.27 4.52
N VAL A 171 -1.19 1.12 3.48
CA VAL A 171 -1.88 2.40 3.50
C VAL A 171 -3.22 2.32 2.75
N PRO A 172 -4.36 2.69 3.37
CA PRO A 172 -5.67 2.67 2.72
C PRO A 172 -5.72 3.54 1.47
N HIS A 173 -6.58 3.18 0.50
CA HIS A 173 -6.87 4.07 -0.62
C HIS A 173 -7.50 5.38 -0.10
N PRO A 174 -7.11 6.57 -0.59
CA PRO A 174 -7.73 7.84 -0.19
C PRO A 174 -9.26 7.82 -0.27
N GLU A 175 -9.80 7.20 -1.34
CA GLU A 175 -11.24 6.98 -1.54
C GLU A 175 -11.94 6.16 -0.44
N SER A 176 -11.20 5.51 0.46
CA SER A 176 -11.74 4.69 1.57
C SER A 176 -11.68 5.38 2.93
N LEU A 177 -11.01 6.53 3.03
CA LEU A 177 -10.88 7.29 4.26
C LEU A 177 -12.22 7.91 4.69
N SER A 178 -12.40 8.10 5.99
CA SER A 178 -13.50 8.88 6.57
C SER A 178 -13.22 10.39 6.53
N TRP A 179 -14.23 11.23 6.75
CA TRP A 179 -13.98 12.66 6.93
C TRP A 179 -13.12 12.91 8.17
N ALA A 180 -13.35 12.19 9.27
CA ALA A 180 -12.50 12.29 10.45
C ALA A 180 -11.01 12.03 10.16
N ASP A 181 -10.69 11.14 9.21
CA ASP A 181 -9.32 10.85 8.79
C ASP A 181 -8.68 12.00 7.99
N VAL A 182 -9.46 12.72 7.18
CA VAL A 182 -8.95 13.73 6.22
C VAL A 182 -9.26 15.18 6.59
N ASP A 183 -10.14 15.42 7.57
CA ASP A 183 -10.54 16.77 8.00
C ASP A 183 -9.28 17.55 8.40
N PRO A 184 -8.96 18.66 7.71
CA PRO A 184 -7.75 19.40 7.96
C PRO A 184 -7.76 20.14 9.30
N ARG A 185 -8.94 20.36 9.89
CA ARG A 185 -9.11 21.16 11.10
C ARG A 185 -8.46 20.48 12.30
N GLY A 186 -7.71 21.25 13.08
CA GLY A 186 -7.00 20.76 14.26
C GLY A 186 -5.80 19.86 13.97
N ARG A 187 -5.38 19.73 12.69
CA ARG A 187 -4.17 19.01 12.30
C ARG A 187 -3.03 19.98 12.03
N ASP A 188 -1.93 19.84 12.77
CA ASP A 188 -0.72 20.62 12.54
C ASP A 188 -0.09 20.23 11.20
N PHE A 189 0.15 21.23 10.35
CA PHE A 189 0.86 21.04 9.09
C PHE A 189 1.63 22.31 8.75
N ASP A 190 2.96 22.23 8.78
CA ASP A 190 3.84 23.32 8.36
C ASP A 190 4.44 23.02 6.98
N ARG A 191 3.97 23.78 5.98
CA ARG A 191 4.43 23.71 4.60
C ARG A 191 5.96 23.88 4.48
N ALA A 192 6.57 24.68 5.35
CA ALA A 192 8.01 24.93 5.31
C ALA A 192 8.85 23.69 5.65
N THR A 193 8.27 22.72 6.38
CA THR A 193 8.97 21.49 6.79
C THR A 193 8.87 20.37 5.77
N VAL A 194 7.95 20.45 4.81
CA VAL A 194 7.66 19.38 3.85
C VAL A 194 8.89 19.00 3.03
N ALA A 195 9.58 19.99 2.46
CA ALA A 195 10.73 19.74 1.60
C ALA A 195 11.88 19.03 2.33
N ALA A 196 12.14 19.41 3.58
CA ALA A 196 13.18 18.78 4.39
C ALA A 196 12.83 17.31 4.68
N MET A 197 11.58 17.02 5.05
CA MET A 197 11.14 15.66 5.32
C MET A 197 11.13 14.79 4.04
N VAL A 198 10.66 15.32 2.91
CA VAL A 198 10.70 14.58 1.64
C VAL A 198 12.13 14.27 1.22
N ALA A 199 13.09 15.17 1.46
CA ALA A 199 14.50 14.92 1.18
C ALA A 199 15.10 13.76 2.01
N GLU A 200 14.53 13.46 3.19
CA GLU A 200 14.91 12.29 3.99
C GLU A 200 14.31 10.99 3.41
N LEU A 201 13.10 11.07 2.86
CA LEU A 201 12.42 9.92 2.24
C LEU A 201 12.91 9.63 0.82
N VAL A 202 13.39 10.63 0.10
CA VAL A 202 13.78 10.56 -1.32
C VAL A 202 15.26 10.86 -1.46
N THR A 203 16.06 9.81 -1.54
CA THR A 203 17.51 9.87 -1.62
C THR A 203 18.02 9.24 -2.91
N ALA A 204 19.23 9.60 -3.33
CA ALA A 204 19.86 8.95 -4.48
C ALA A 204 20.02 7.43 -4.31
N THR A 205 20.06 6.94 -3.07
CA THR A 205 20.27 5.53 -2.73
C THR A 205 18.99 4.70 -2.69
N ASN A 206 17.82 5.32 -2.48
CA ASN A 206 16.55 4.59 -2.40
C ASN A 206 15.57 4.88 -3.54
N LEU A 207 15.89 5.85 -4.41
CA LEU A 207 15.09 6.16 -5.59
C LEU A 207 15.17 5.01 -6.61
N PRO A 208 14.05 4.38 -6.99
CA PRO A 208 14.08 3.32 -7.99
C PRO A 208 14.46 3.88 -9.36
N ALA A 209 15.16 3.07 -10.16
CA ALA A 209 15.45 3.43 -11.53
C ALA A 209 14.16 3.59 -12.36
N GLN A 210 14.22 4.42 -13.40
CA GLN A 210 13.10 4.62 -14.35
C GLN A 210 12.60 3.32 -14.99
N GLU A 211 13.49 2.36 -15.19
CA GLU A 211 13.19 1.04 -15.74
C GLU A 211 13.00 -0.02 -14.65
N ALA A 212 12.96 0.36 -13.37
CA ALA A 212 12.71 -0.59 -12.28
C ALA A 212 11.40 -1.33 -12.52
N ASP A 213 11.27 -2.55 -12.03
CA ASP A 213 10.00 -3.25 -12.10
C ASP A 213 8.88 -2.47 -11.38
N TRP A 214 7.65 -2.54 -11.88
CA TRP A 214 6.52 -1.78 -11.31
C TRP A 214 6.26 -2.11 -9.83
N ARG A 215 6.63 -3.31 -9.37
CA ARG A 215 6.51 -3.72 -7.97
C ARG A 215 7.42 -2.92 -7.06
N LEU A 216 8.66 -2.69 -7.49
CA LEU A 216 9.63 -1.90 -6.73
C LEU A 216 9.21 -0.43 -6.69
N ARG A 217 8.62 0.07 -7.79
CA ARG A 217 8.03 1.41 -7.86
C ARG A 217 6.89 1.55 -6.84
N ASP A 218 5.97 0.60 -6.82
CA ASP A 218 4.83 0.60 -5.89
C ASP A 218 5.28 0.51 -4.43
N LEU A 219 6.21 -0.40 -4.10
CA LEU A 219 6.77 -0.53 -2.75
C LEU A 219 7.46 0.76 -2.28
N TRP A 220 8.21 1.41 -3.17
CA TRP A 220 8.84 2.69 -2.85
C TRP A 220 7.81 3.80 -2.64
N LEU A 221 6.80 3.92 -3.50
CA LEU A 221 5.70 4.89 -3.34
C LEU A 221 4.89 4.64 -2.07
N GLU A 222 4.70 3.38 -1.69
CA GLU A 222 4.07 2.99 -0.43
C GLU A 222 4.95 3.38 0.75
N SER A 223 6.27 3.17 0.69
CA SER A 223 7.22 3.61 1.73
C SER A 223 7.19 5.13 1.94
N VAL A 224 7.12 5.91 0.85
CA VAL A 224 6.93 7.38 0.94
C VAL A 224 5.60 7.71 1.62
N SER A 225 4.53 7.01 1.25
CA SER A 225 3.21 7.20 1.85
C SER A 225 3.20 6.86 3.35
N ILE A 226 3.89 5.79 3.76
CA ILE A 226 4.06 5.42 5.17
C ILE A 226 4.78 6.54 5.92
N GLY A 227 5.93 7.01 5.43
CA GLY A 227 6.67 8.12 6.07
C GLY A 227 5.82 9.40 6.21
N PHE A 228 4.96 9.68 5.25
CA PHE A 228 3.97 10.75 5.33
C PHE A 228 2.92 10.50 6.42
N THR A 229 2.37 9.29 6.49
CA THR A 229 1.37 8.95 7.51
C THR A 229 1.93 8.93 8.93
N GLU A 230 3.19 8.51 9.12
CA GLU A 230 3.86 8.57 10.42
C GLU A 230 4.04 10.02 10.90
N ARG A 231 4.33 10.94 9.97
CA ARG A 231 4.58 12.35 10.30
C ARG A 231 3.31 13.17 10.44
N TYR A 232 2.36 13.01 9.52
CA TYR A 232 1.20 13.89 9.37
C TYR A 232 -0.13 13.18 9.64
N GLY A 233 -0.15 11.85 9.77
CA GLY A 233 -1.36 11.04 9.94
C GLY A 233 -1.97 10.57 8.61
N LEU A 234 -3.05 9.79 8.72
CA LEU A 234 -3.66 9.06 7.60
C LEU A 234 -4.06 9.93 6.40
N TRP A 235 -4.47 11.18 6.60
CA TRP A 235 -4.85 12.08 5.51
C TRP A 235 -3.76 12.16 4.43
N ALA A 236 -2.48 12.06 4.81
CA ALA A 236 -1.38 12.30 3.90
C ALA A 236 -1.24 11.25 2.79
N VAL A 237 -1.93 10.10 2.85
CA VAL A 237 -1.91 9.07 1.78
C VAL A 237 -2.45 9.61 0.44
N GLY A 238 -3.29 10.64 0.46
CA GLY A 238 -3.84 11.26 -0.76
C GLY A 238 -2.84 12.01 -1.63
N TRP A 239 -1.59 12.17 -1.20
CA TRP A 239 -0.56 12.95 -1.90
C TRP A 239 -0.33 12.52 -3.36
N ARG A 240 -0.59 11.27 -3.72
CA ARG A 240 -0.43 10.75 -5.10
C ARG A 240 -1.77 10.40 -5.78
N TRP A 241 -2.89 10.91 -5.27
CA TRP A 241 -4.20 10.69 -5.86
C TRP A 241 -4.38 11.58 -7.10
N SER A 242 -3.81 11.13 -8.21
CA SER A 242 -3.63 11.89 -9.46
C SER A 242 -4.94 12.11 -10.23
N VAL A 243 -5.02 13.21 -10.97
CA VAL A 243 -6.17 13.55 -11.84
C VAL A 243 -6.55 12.47 -12.86
N GLY A 244 -5.60 11.98 -13.65
CA GLY A 244 -5.86 10.93 -14.67
C GLY A 244 -5.34 9.56 -14.25
N GLU A 245 -5.05 8.71 -15.25
CA GLU A 245 -4.58 7.31 -15.16
C GLU A 245 -3.20 7.10 -14.48
N GLY A 246 -2.85 7.97 -13.55
CA GLY A 246 -1.73 7.79 -12.63
C GLY A 246 -1.94 6.70 -11.60
N ASP A 247 -1.04 6.63 -10.63
CA ASP A 247 -0.91 5.43 -9.78
C ASP A 247 -2.17 5.10 -8.94
N LEU A 248 -2.91 6.11 -8.49
CA LEU A 248 -4.15 5.93 -7.73
C LEU A 248 -5.42 6.28 -8.52
N ASP A 249 -5.28 6.98 -9.65
CA ASP A 249 -6.34 7.37 -10.59
C ASP A 249 -7.50 8.22 -10.03
N GLY A 250 -7.99 9.16 -10.85
CA GLY A 250 -9.23 9.92 -10.62
C GLY A 250 -9.29 10.83 -9.38
N GLY A 251 -8.15 11.19 -8.82
CA GLY A 251 -8.04 12.08 -7.67
C GLY A 251 -7.80 13.55 -8.04
N PRO A 252 -7.64 14.43 -7.05
CA PRO A 252 -7.50 15.86 -7.29
C PRO A 252 -6.05 16.33 -7.49
N VAL A 253 -5.04 15.50 -7.29
CA VAL A 253 -3.63 15.96 -7.31
C VAL A 253 -3.13 16.07 -8.76
N GLY A 254 -2.75 17.28 -9.18
CA GLY A 254 -2.24 17.55 -10.53
C GLY A 254 -0.71 17.54 -10.63
N ASN A 255 0.02 17.80 -9.54
CA ASN A 255 1.49 17.74 -9.55
C ASN A 255 2.03 16.32 -9.68
N TRP A 256 1.23 15.31 -9.31
CA TRP A 256 1.57 13.90 -9.51
C TRP A 256 0.83 13.35 -10.73
N CYS A 257 1.57 12.84 -11.72
CA CYS A 257 1.00 12.12 -12.86
C CYS A 257 1.11 10.61 -12.60
N CYS A 258 2.22 10.00 -12.99
CA CYS A 258 2.54 8.60 -12.71
C CYS A 258 4.02 8.47 -12.36
N PHE A 259 4.45 7.32 -11.85
CA PHE A 259 5.86 7.08 -11.52
C PHE A 259 6.82 7.51 -12.65
N ARG A 260 6.55 7.07 -13.89
CA ARG A 260 7.44 7.31 -15.04
C ARG A 260 7.67 8.80 -15.31
N HIS A 261 6.65 9.64 -15.17
CA HIS A 261 6.76 11.07 -15.46
C HIS A 261 7.16 11.89 -14.23
N SER A 262 6.93 11.38 -13.03
CA SER A 262 7.11 12.14 -11.78
C SER A 262 8.41 11.80 -11.05
N VAL A 263 9.05 10.67 -11.37
CA VAL A 263 10.25 10.17 -10.67
C VAL A 263 11.48 10.27 -11.57
N THR A 264 12.22 11.38 -11.52
CA THR A 264 13.39 11.62 -12.37
C THR A 264 14.69 11.59 -11.57
N THR A 265 15.22 12.76 -11.18
CA THR A 265 16.34 12.89 -10.25
C THR A 265 15.80 12.94 -8.82
N PRO A 266 16.61 12.63 -7.78
CA PRO A 266 16.16 12.74 -6.40
C PRO A 266 15.61 14.11 -6.04
N GLN A 267 16.24 15.19 -6.52
CA GLN A 267 15.84 16.57 -6.24
C GLN A 267 14.52 16.94 -6.92
N GLU A 268 14.36 16.61 -8.20
CA GLU A 268 13.13 16.87 -8.95
C GLU A 268 11.97 16.02 -8.40
N THR A 269 12.23 14.73 -8.14
CA THR A 269 11.25 13.84 -7.51
C THR A 269 10.81 14.37 -6.14
N ALA A 270 11.75 14.79 -5.29
CA ALA A 270 11.44 15.36 -3.99
C ALA A 270 10.60 16.65 -4.10
N ALA A 271 10.90 17.50 -5.08
CA ALA A 271 10.13 18.72 -5.34
C ALA A 271 8.69 18.40 -5.77
N VAL A 272 8.51 17.44 -6.69
CA VAL A 272 7.20 16.99 -7.15
C VAL A 272 6.39 16.41 -5.99
N ILE A 273 6.97 15.47 -5.22
CA ILE A 273 6.31 14.86 -4.07
C ILE A 273 5.91 15.90 -3.02
N SER A 274 6.77 16.88 -2.75
CA SER A 274 6.46 17.99 -1.83
C SER A 274 5.30 18.83 -2.33
N ALA A 275 5.30 19.20 -3.61
CA ALA A 275 4.22 19.96 -4.23
C ALA A 275 2.89 19.20 -4.19
N SER A 276 2.92 17.90 -4.49
CA SER A 276 1.74 17.03 -4.47
C SER A 276 1.12 16.87 -3.09
N LEU A 277 1.92 16.72 -2.02
CA LEU A 277 1.41 16.68 -0.65
C LEU A 277 0.77 18.01 -0.23
N ILE A 278 1.39 19.14 -0.58
CA ILE A 278 0.85 20.48 -0.29
C ILE A 278 -0.44 20.71 -1.07
N GLU A 279 -0.47 20.36 -2.35
CA GLU A 279 -1.66 20.46 -3.20
C GLU A 279 -2.82 19.63 -2.66
N TRP A 280 -2.54 18.39 -2.23
CA TRP A 280 -3.52 17.55 -1.57
C TRP A 280 -4.05 18.19 -0.28
N ARG A 281 -3.17 18.76 0.55
CA ARG A 281 -3.58 19.49 1.75
C ARG A 281 -4.47 20.69 1.43
N ASP A 282 -4.14 21.43 0.38
CA ASP A 282 -4.86 22.62 -0.04
C ASP A 282 -6.27 22.27 -0.52
N TRP A 283 -6.38 21.19 -1.28
CA TRP A 283 -7.68 20.63 -1.65
C TRP A 283 -8.54 20.25 -0.43
N LEU A 284 -7.96 19.62 0.59
CA LEU A 284 -8.70 19.30 1.83
C LEU A 284 -9.17 20.56 2.57
N ASN A 285 -8.35 21.61 2.63
CA ASN A 285 -8.74 22.90 3.21
C ASN A 285 -9.91 23.53 2.43
N GLU A 286 -9.84 23.54 1.09
CA GLU A 286 -10.91 24.06 0.24
C GLU A 286 -12.23 23.27 0.41
N LEU A 287 -12.14 21.95 0.61
CA LEU A 287 -13.30 21.12 0.91
C LEU A 287 -13.90 21.46 2.28
N ALA A 288 -13.08 21.63 3.32
CA ALA A 288 -13.56 22.03 4.63
C ALA A 288 -14.28 23.39 4.58
N GLU A 289 -13.72 24.38 3.88
CA GLU A 289 -14.37 25.68 3.65
C GLU A 289 -15.69 25.55 2.86
N ARG A 290 -15.76 24.61 1.91
CA ARG A 290 -17.02 24.30 1.20
C ARG A 290 -18.04 23.69 2.14
N PHE A 291 -17.64 22.75 2.99
CA PHE A 291 -18.54 22.11 3.95
C PHE A 291 -19.08 23.14 4.94
N ASP A 292 -18.24 24.02 5.49
CA ASP A 292 -18.64 25.08 6.42
C ASP A 292 -19.61 26.11 5.80
N ARG A 293 -19.64 26.25 4.47
CA ARG A 293 -20.63 27.12 3.78
C ARG A 293 -22.03 26.53 3.73
N PHE A 294 -22.15 25.21 3.75
CA PHE A 294 -23.44 24.53 3.66
C PHE A 294 -23.91 24.02 5.02
N LEU A 295 -23.01 23.54 5.86
CA LEU A 295 -23.35 22.94 7.15
C LEU A 295 -23.52 23.99 8.26
N PRO A 296 -24.41 23.75 9.22
CA PRO A 296 -25.31 22.59 9.34
C PRO A 296 -26.51 22.66 8.38
N LEU A 297 -26.89 21.52 7.80
CA LEU A 297 -28.12 21.36 7.02
C LEU A 297 -29.13 20.52 7.81
N ALA A 298 -30.38 20.96 7.86
CA ALA A 298 -31.46 20.14 8.38
C ALA A 298 -31.81 19.04 7.36
N ALA A 299 -32.23 17.86 7.83
CA ALA A 299 -32.55 16.74 6.94
C ALA A 299 -33.73 17.07 5.98
N ASP A 300 -34.66 17.93 6.40
CA ASP A 300 -35.82 18.36 5.61
C ASP A 300 -35.55 19.56 4.67
N ASP A 301 -34.34 20.15 4.70
CA ASP A 301 -33.94 21.22 3.78
C ASP A 301 -33.48 20.66 2.42
N LEU A 302 -34.44 20.18 1.63
CA LEU A 302 -34.19 19.59 0.31
C LEU A 302 -33.38 20.53 -0.61
N ASP A 303 -33.77 21.80 -0.69
CA ASP A 303 -33.11 22.81 -1.54
C ASP A 303 -31.67 23.09 -1.07
N GLY A 304 -31.41 23.04 0.24
CA GLY A 304 -30.07 23.13 0.81
C GLY A 304 -29.19 21.96 0.40
N TRP A 305 -29.70 20.74 0.56
CA TRP A 305 -29.00 19.51 0.16
C TRP A 305 -28.73 19.45 -1.34
N GLU A 306 -29.69 19.79 -2.18
CA GLU A 306 -29.52 19.78 -3.63
C GLU A 306 -28.42 20.75 -4.07
N ARG A 307 -28.43 21.98 -3.53
CA ARG A 307 -27.39 22.98 -3.83
C ARG A 307 -26.01 22.54 -3.35
N ALA A 308 -25.92 21.98 -2.14
CA ALA A 308 -24.66 21.51 -1.59
C ALA A 308 -24.07 20.37 -2.44
N VAL A 309 -24.86 19.36 -2.77
CA VAL A 309 -24.42 18.22 -3.59
C VAL A 309 -24.01 18.66 -4.99
N ALA A 310 -24.84 19.45 -5.68
CA ALA A 310 -24.50 19.94 -7.02
C ALA A 310 -23.19 20.74 -7.01
N HIS A 311 -22.99 21.60 -6.01
CA HIS A 311 -21.76 22.38 -5.85
C HIS A 311 -20.53 21.51 -5.60
N LEU A 312 -20.65 20.46 -4.79
CA LEU A 312 -19.55 19.53 -4.52
C LEU A 312 -19.20 18.68 -5.74
N VAL A 313 -20.21 18.15 -6.45
CA VAL A 313 -20.01 17.37 -7.70
C VAL A 313 -19.27 18.22 -8.73
N THR A 314 -19.71 19.46 -8.97
CA THR A 314 -19.03 20.37 -9.90
C THR A 314 -17.62 20.72 -9.42
N ALA A 315 -17.43 21.01 -8.13
CA ALA A 315 -16.10 21.33 -7.60
C ALA A 315 -15.10 20.18 -7.76
N VAL A 316 -15.54 18.94 -7.55
CA VAL A 316 -14.71 17.75 -7.81
C VAL A 316 -14.43 17.64 -9.31
N GLY A 317 -15.47 17.69 -10.15
CA GLY A 317 -15.34 17.58 -11.58
C GLY A 317 -14.36 18.58 -12.19
N ASP A 318 -14.45 19.86 -11.80
CA ASP A 318 -13.53 20.92 -12.22
C ASP A 318 -12.10 20.63 -11.74
N ARG A 319 -11.95 20.11 -10.51
CA ARG A 319 -10.64 19.82 -9.90
C ARG A 319 -9.94 18.64 -10.56
N THR A 320 -10.69 17.62 -10.92
CA THR A 320 -10.23 16.38 -11.56
C THR A 320 -10.37 16.42 -13.08
N GLN A 321 -10.78 17.55 -13.65
CA GLN A 321 -10.99 17.74 -15.09
C GLN A 321 -11.89 16.67 -15.75
N TYR A 322 -12.78 16.06 -14.96
CA TYR A 322 -13.61 14.92 -15.37
C TYR A 322 -12.82 13.76 -16.01
N ASP A 323 -11.55 13.56 -15.65
CA ASP A 323 -10.65 12.55 -16.23
C ASP A 323 -11.01 11.12 -15.76
N SER A 324 -10.11 10.15 -15.94
CA SER A 324 -10.33 8.75 -15.56
C SER A 324 -10.76 8.64 -14.10
N ALA A 325 -11.78 7.82 -13.83
CA ALA A 325 -12.24 7.47 -12.49
C ALA A 325 -12.58 8.67 -11.56
N TRP A 326 -12.80 9.88 -12.08
CA TRP A 326 -13.08 11.07 -11.28
C TRP A 326 -14.27 10.91 -10.32
N TYR A 327 -15.23 10.07 -10.71
CA TYR A 327 -16.41 9.75 -9.92
C TYR A 327 -16.09 8.99 -8.62
N SER A 328 -14.93 8.34 -8.51
CA SER A 328 -14.44 7.77 -7.25
C SER A 328 -14.08 8.86 -6.24
N CYS A 329 -13.40 9.93 -6.67
CA CYS A 329 -13.16 11.12 -5.86
C CYS A 329 -14.48 11.82 -5.49
N CYS A 330 -15.41 11.94 -6.45
CA CYS A 330 -16.73 12.52 -6.21
C CYS A 330 -17.49 11.74 -5.13
N THR A 331 -17.50 10.41 -5.22
CA THR A 331 -18.14 9.53 -4.23
C THR A 331 -17.51 9.68 -2.86
N ALA A 332 -16.17 9.76 -2.77
CA ALA A 332 -15.47 9.98 -1.50
C ALA A 332 -15.82 11.34 -0.87
N VAL A 333 -15.84 12.42 -1.65
CA VAL A 333 -16.20 13.76 -1.16
C VAL A 333 -17.64 13.83 -0.69
N LEU A 334 -18.59 13.23 -1.42
CA LEU A 334 -19.98 13.17 -1.00
C LEU A 334 -20.14 12.34 0.29
N ARG A 335 -19.40 11.23 0.42
CA ARG A 335 -19.37 10.46 1.67
C ARG A 335 -18.85 11.30 2.84
N TRP A 336 -17.78 12.06 2.63
CA TRP A 336 -17.22 12.95 3.66
C TRP A 336 -18.20 14.06 4.05
N PHE A 337 -18.92 14.61 3.09
CA PHE A 337 -19.92 15.64 3.36
C PHE A 337 -21.09 15.10 4.21
N LEU A 338 -21.58 13.89 3.89
CA LEU A 338 -22.61 13.21 4.68
C LEU A 338 -22.14 12.95 6.12
N GLU A 339 -20.89 12.49 6.29
CA GLU A 339 -20.29 12.28 7.60
C GLU A 339 -20.15 13.60 8.39
N ALA A 340 -19.69 14.67 7.74
CA ALA A 340 -19.58 15.99 8.34
C ALA A 340 -20.95 16.57 8.74
N ALA A 341 -22.01 16.21 8.01
CA ALA A 341 -23.40 16.55 8.34
C ALA A 341 -23.99 15.69 9.48
N GLY A 342 -23.28 14.67 9.95
CA GLY A 342 -23.71 13.78 11.02
C GLY A 342 -24.60 12.61 10.58
N ILE A 343 -24.62 12.28 9.28
CA ILE A 343 -25.33 11.11 8.77
C ILE A 343 -24.56 9.83 9.17
N GLY A 344 -25.30 8.76 9.47
CA GLY A 344 -24.72 7.51 9.94
C GLY A 344 -23.95 6.75 8.84
N ALA A 345 -22.81 6.17 9.19
CA ALA A 345 -21.95 5.43 8.25
C ALA A 345 -22.67 4.27 7.53
N ASP A 346 -23.62 3.60 8.20
CA ASP A 346 -24.43 2.50 7.65
C ASP A 346 -25.37 2.94 6.50
N GLU A 347 -25.61 4.25 6.39
CA GLU A 347 -26.49 4.85 5.38
C GLU A 347 -25.71 5.39 4.18
N HIS A 348 -24.46 5.79 4.37
CA HIS A 348 -23.61 6.39 3.32
C HIS A 348 -23.50 5.51 2.07
N GLY A 349 -23.15 4.23 2.23
CA GLY A 349 -23.01 3.31 1.10
C GLY A 349 -24.30 3.16 0.31
N LYS A 350 -25.43 2.98 1.00
CA LYS A 350 -26.75 2.83 0.37
C LYS A 350 -27.20 4.11 -0.35
N LEU A 351 -26.90 5.27 0.23
CA LEU A 351 -27.18 6.59 -0.35
C LEU A 351 -26.40 6.77 -1.67
N LEU A 352 -25.08 6.54 -1.62
CA LEU A 352 -24.18 6.82 -2.74
C LEU A 352 -24.27 5.78 -3.85
N ASP A 353 -24.37 4.48 -3.53
CA ASP A 353 -24.55 3.43 -4.54
C ASP A 353 -25.83 3.65 -5.34
N HIS A 354 -26.89 4.14 -4.71
CA HIS A 354 -28.15 4.43 -5.38
C HIS A 354 -28.12 5.73 -6.20
N ALA A 355 -27.52 6.79 -5.65
CA ALA A 355 -27.57 8.12 -6.26
C ALA A 355 -26.46 8.37 -7.28
N VAL A 356 -25.30 7.73 -7.13
CA VAL A 356 -24.11 7.95 -7.95
C VAL A 356 -23.73 6.71 -8.75
N GLY A 357 -24.01 5.51 -8.22
CA GLY A 357 -23.62 4.23 -8.83
C GLY A 357 -24.02 4.13 -10.31
N GLY A 358 -23.02 4.10 -11.18
CA GLY A 358 -23.18 4.00 -12.64
C GLY A 358 -23.73 5.25 -13.34
N SER A 359 -23.92 6.37 -12.63
CA SER A 359 -24.44 7.61 -13.23
C SER A 359 -23.36 8.43 -13.94
N PHE A 360 -22.11 8.36 -13.48
CA PHE A 360 -20.97 9.04 -14.07
C PHE A 360 -20.05 8.09 -14.84
N ALA A 361 -19.30 8.64 -15.79
CA ALA A 361 -18.33 7.91 -16.60
C ALA A 361 -16.98 8.65 -16.64
N SER A 362 -15.90 7.89 -16.83
CA SER A 362 -14.56 8.43 -17.06
C SER A 362 -14.52 9.31 -18.32
N TRP A 363 -13.73 10.38 -18.30
CA TRP A 363 -13.52 11.32 -19.43
C TRP A 363 -14.79 12.00 -19.95
N VAL A 364 -15.81 12.10 -19.10
CA VAL A 364 -17.10 12.70 -19.46
C VAL A 364 -17.50 13.70 -18.39
N GLU A 365 -17.57 14.97 -18.79
CA GLU A 365 -18.26 15.99 -18.01
C GLU A 365 -19.77 15.70 -18.04
N PRO A 366 -20.42 15.47 -16.89
CA PRO A 366 -21.85 15.25 -16.84
C PRO A 366 -22.59 16.56 -17.18
N ASP A 367 -23.71 16.45 -17.89
CA ASP A 367 -24.57 17.61 -18.08
C ASP A 367 -25.21 18.07 -16.75
N ARG A 368 -25.72 19.30 -16.76
CA ARG A 368 -26.33 19.91 -15.57
C ARG A 368 -27.58 19.17 -15.09
N GLU A 369 -28.30 18.50 -15.99
CA GLU A 369 -29.53 17.78 -15.65
C GLU A 369 -29.20 16.51 -14.86
N LEU A 370 -28.14 15.81 -15.25
CA LEU A 370 -27.61 14.65 -14.54
C LEU A 370 -27.11 15.05 -13.14
N VAL A 371 -26.34 16.13 -13.03
CA VAL A 371 -25.88 16.64 -11.71
C VAL A 371 -27.06 16.99 -10.81
N ALA A 372 -28.07 17.70 -11.34
CA ALA A 372 -29.28 18.04 -10.59
C ALA A 372 -30.04 16.78 -10.16
N SER A 373 -30.15 15.77 -11.03
CA SER A 373 -30.82 14.51 -10.70
C SER A 373 -30.10 13.73 -9.60
N VAL A 374 -28.76 13.70 -9.61
CA VAL A 374 -27.97 13.10 -8.52
C VAL A 374 -28.21 13.85 -7.21
N ALA A 375 -28.20 15.19 -7.25
CA ALA A 375 -28.43 16.04 -6.10
C ALA A 375 -29.82 15.83 -5.48
N GLU A 376 -30.87 15.81 -6.31
CA GLU A 376 -32.25 15.53 -5.90
C GLU A 376 -32.40 14.14 -5.26
N ARG A 377 -31.76 13.11 -5.84
CA ARG A 377 -31.79 11.75 -5.29
C ARG A 377 -31.16 11.67 -3.89
N ILE A 378 -30.04 12.35 -3.67
CA ILE A 378 -29.39 12.41 -2.36
C ILE A 378 -30.27 13.17 -1.36
N ALA A 379 -30.76 14.37 -1.72
CA ALA A 379 -31.58 15.21 -0.85
C ALA A 379 -32.84 14.47 -0.36
N ARG A 380 -33.60 13.87 -1.27
CA ARG A 380 -34.82 13.10 -0.93
C ARG A 380 -34.54 11.94 0.00
N ARG A 381 -33.37 11.32 -0.12
CA ARG A 381 -33.03 10.14 0.67
C ARG A 381 -32.55 10.52 2.06
N VAL A 382 -31.81 11.63 2.19
CA VAL A 382 -31.46 12.20 3.50
C VAL A 382 -32.72 12.64 4.25
N ALA A 383 -33.68 13.28 3.58
CA ALA A 383 -34.95 13.68 4.22
C ALA A 383 -35.85 12.49 4.63
N GLY A 384 -35.60 11.30 4.06
CA GLY A 384 -36.35 10.08 4.36
C GLY A 384 -35.59 9.07 5.23
N ALA A 385 -34.39 9.41 5.70
CA ALA A 385 -33.63 8.68 6.71
C ALA A 385 -34.03 9.21 8.10
#